data_AF-A0A967P3R9-F1
#
_entry.id   AF-A0A967P3R9-F1
#
_cell.length_a   1.000
_cell.length_b   1.000
_cell.length_c   1.000
_cell.angle_alpha   90.00
_cell.angle_beta   90.00
_cell.angle_gamma   90.00
#
_symmetry.space_group_name_H-M   'P 1'
#
loop_
_entity.id
_entity.type
_entity.pdbx_description
1 polymer ?
#
loop_
_entity_poly.entity_id
_entity_poly.type
_entity_poly.pdbx_seq_one_letter_code
_entity_poly.pdbx_strand_id
1 'polypeptide(L)'
;MSGAKVRYVLSGSGHIAGVVNPPAGKKYQFWTNEDMKPEKLEDWLENAEETPGSWWVDWDQWLKRRSGKKVPAREPGAVLGKLEDAPGRYVKVRFDQR
;
A
#
# COMPACT_ATOMS: atom_id res chain seq x y z
N MET A 1 4.73 -8.07 -21.03
CA MET A 1 4.62 -7.00 -20.01
C MET A 1 5.82 -6.05 -20.06
N SER A 2 6.38 -5.74 -21.24
CA SER A 2 7.44 -4.73 -21.37
C SER A 2 6.80 -3.33 -21.43
N GLY A 3 7.29 -2.38 -20.63
CA GLY A 3 6.89 -0.96 -20.71
C GLY A 3 5.97 -0.43 -19.60
N ALA A 4 5.59 -1.23 -18.60
CA ALA A 4 4.88 -0.70 -17.44
C ALA A 4 5.82 0.16 -16.58
N LYS A 5 5.37 1.35 -16.17
CA LYS A 5 6.12 2.19 -15.22
C LYS A 5 6.03 1.60 -13.82
N VAL A 6 7.03 0.79 -13.45
CA VAL A 6 7.16 0.16 -12.13
C VAL A 6 7.74 1.16 -11.13
N ARG A 7 7.28 1.09 -9.88
CA ARG A 7 7.87 1.75 -8.72
C ARG A 7 8.12 0.68 -7.67
N TYR A 8 9.35 0.58 -7.19
CA TYR A 8 9.71 -0.25 -6.06
C TYR A 8 9.88 0.63 -4.81
N VAL A 9 9.34 0.16 -3.68
CA VAL A 9 9.47 0.80 -2.37
C VAL A 9 9.85 -0.28 -1.37
N LEU A 10 10.94 -0.08 -0.65
CA LEU A 10 11.36 -0.99 0.41
C LEU A 10 10.91 -0.43 1.75
N SER A 11 10.06 -1.15 2.47
CA SER A 11 9.68 -0.77 3.84
C SER A 11 10.72 -1.27 4.84
N GLY A 12 11.02 -0.46 5.87
CA GLY A 12 11.71 -0.94 7.05
C GLY A 12 10.86 -1.91 7.86
N SER A 13 11.52 -2.71 8.70
CA SER A 13 10.96 -3.79 9.54
C SER A 13 10.57 -5.09 8.81
N GLY A 14 10.03 -6.05 9.56
CA GLY A 14 9.66 -7.38 9.06
C GLY A 14 8.28 -7.43 8.39
N HIS A 15 7.87 -8.61 7.92
CA HIS A 15 6.69 -8.81 7.06
C HIS A 15 5.43 -8.03 7.50
N ILE A 16 4.97 -8.19 8.75
CA ILE A 16 3.77 -7.50 9.26
C ILE A 16 4.08 -6.06 9.68
N ALA A 17 5.15 -5.85 10.45
CA ALA A 17 5.48 -4.55 11.03
C ALA A 17 5.88 -3.49 9.98
N GLY A 18 6.43 -3.93 8.83
CA GLY A 18 6.75 -3.07 7.70
C GLY A 18 5.52 -2.75 6.85
N VAL A 19 4.74 -3.77 6.46
CA VAL A 19 3.58 -3.55 5.58
C VAL A 19 2.47 -2.77 6.31
N VAL A 20 2.22 -3.10 7.59
CA VAL A 20 1.24 -2.41 8.44
C VAL A 20 1.95 -1.37 9.31
N ASN A 21 2.34 -0.26 8.69
CA ASN A 21 2.97 0.86 9.39
C ASN A 21 2.12 2.14 9.22
N PRO A 22 1.17 2.43 10.11
CA PRO A 22 0.35 3.64 10.00
C PRO A 22 1.18 4.93 10.16
N PRO A 23 0.97 5.97 9.32
CA PRO A 23 1.71 7.23 9.38
C PRO A 23 1.69 7.92 10.75
N ALA A 24 0.57 7.82 11.47
CA ALA A 24 0.42 8.39 12.81
C ALA A 24 1.39 7.77 13.84
N GLY A 25 1.84 6.54 13.61
CA GLY A 25 2.77 5.84 14.49
C GLY A 25 4.21 6.39 14.42
N LYS A 26 4.59 7.08 13.34
CA LYS A 26 5.93 7.66 13.12
C LYS A 26 7.08 6.66 13.40
N LYS A 27 6.89 5.40 13.04
CA LYS A 27 7.89 4.33 13.20
C LYS A 27 8.57 4.00 11.88
N TYR A 28 9.79 3.49 12.00
CA TYR A 28 10.60 3.00 10.89
C TYR A 28 10.87 4.06 9.82
N GLN A 29 11.20 3.59 8.63
CA GLN A 29 11.59 4.32 7.45
C GLN A 29 11.22 3.48 6.22
N PHE A 30 11.37 4.07 5.05
CA PHE A 30 11.28 3.35 3.79
C PHE A 30 12.31 3.91 2.81
N TRP A 31 12.67 3.12 1.81
CA TRP A 31 13.60 3.52 0.76
C TRP A 31 12.89 3.60 -0.58
N THR A 32 13.27 4.60 -1.37
CA THR A 32 12.82 4.74 -2.75
C THR A 32 14.00 5.09 -3.65
N ASN A 33 13.96 4.61 -4.88
CA ASN A 33 14.92 4.96 -5.92
C ASN A 33 14.12 5.08 -7.22
N GLU A 34 14.45 6.03 -8.08
CA GLU A 34 13.82 6.15 -9.40
C GLU A 34 14.45 5.22 -10.43
N ASP A 35 15.71 4.82 -10.21
CA ASP A 35 16.40 3.89 -11.08
C ASP A 35 15.96 2.44 -10.81
N MET A 36 15.32 1.84 -11.80
CA MET A 36 14.86 0.45 -11.80
C MET A 36 15.74 -0.44 -12.69
N LYS A 37 16.88 0.06 -13.18
CA LYS A 37 17.83 -0.71 -13.98
C LYS A 37 18.64 -1.74 -13.18
N PRO A 38 19.03 -1.50 -11.91
CA PRO A 38 19.78 -2.49 -11.15
C PRO A 38 18.99 -3.80 -11.01
N GLU A 39 19.64 -4.93 -11.32
CA GLU A 39 19.02 -6.26 -11.25
C GLU A 39 19.04 -6.84 -9.84
N LYS A 40 19.98 -6.38 -9.00
CA LYS A 40 20.15 -6.81 -7.62
C LYS A 40 19.66 -5.74 -6.65
N LEU A 41 19.17 -6.19 -5.49
CA LEU A 41 18.66 -5.28 -4.46
C LEU A 41 19.77 -4.43 -3.85
N GLU A 42 20.95 -5.00 -3.69
CA GLU A 42 22.12 -4.33 -3.12
C GLU A 42 22.49 -3.11 -3.97
N ASP A 43 22.62 -3.33 -5.28
CA ASP A 43 22.93 -2.28 -6.27
C ASP A 43 21.81 -1.20 -6.32
N TRP A 44 20.54 -1.61 -6.15
CA TRP A 44 19.41 -0.68 -6.08
C TRP A 44 19.45 0.20 -4.82
N LEU A 45 19.88 -0.37 -3.69
CA LEU A 45 19.95 0.30 -2.39
C LEU A 45 21.07 1.33 -2.31
N GLU A 46 22.18 1.15 -3.03
CA GLU A 46 23.32 2.08 -3.02
C GLU A 46 22.92 3.53 -3.34
N ASN A 47 21.90 3.71 -4.19
CA ASN A 47 21.41 5.01 -4.63
C ASN A 47 19.98 5.29 -4.15
N ALA A 48 19.45 4.49 -3.22
CA ALA A 48 18.11 4.69 -2.70
C ALA A 48 18.07 5.77 -1.61
N GLU A 49 17.05 6.61 -1.65
CA GLU A 49 16.79 7.62 -0.63
C GLU A 49 16.02 7.00 0.54
N GLU A 50 16.57 7.11 1.76
CA GLU A 50 15.89 6.75 3.00
C GLU A 50 14.97 7.89 3.45
N THR A 51 13.68 7.60 3.60
CA THR A 51 12.69 8.54 4.13
C THR A 51 12.14 8.04 5.46
N PRO A 52 12.18 8.85 6.55
CA PRO A 52 11.65 8.43 7.84
C PRO A 52 10.12 8.31 7.82
N GLY A 53 9.59 7.34 8.57
CA GLY A 53 8.16 7.11 8.74
C GLY A 53 7.55 6.07 7.80
N SER A 54 6.25 6.23 7.53
CA SER A 54 5.45 5.24 6.80
C SER A 54 5.52 5.43 5.28
N TRP A 55 5.76 4.31 4.57
CA TRP A 55 5.67 4.25 3.11
C TRP A 55 4.26 4.51 2.57
N TRP A 56 3.21 4.44 3.39
CA TRP A 56 1.83 4.70 2.96
C TRP A 56 1.66 6.12 2.40
N VAL A 57 2.44 7.10 2.89
CA VAL A 57 2.39 8.49 2.40
C VAL A 57 2.92 8.59 0.97
N ASP A 58 4.00 7.87 0.66
CA ASP A 58 4.52 7.78 -0.71
C ASP A 58 3.51 7.13 -1.65
N TRP A 59 2.93 6.00 -1.21
CA TRP A 59 1.93 5.27 -2.00
C TRP A 59 0.66 6.10 -2.24
N ASP A 60 0.17 6.84 -1.23
CA ASP A 60 -0.97 7.75 -1.38
C ASP A 60 -0.68 8.85 -2.42
N GLN A 61 0.51 9.45 -2.42
CA GLN A 61 0.91 10.44 -3.43
C GLN A 61 0.97 9.83 -4.84
N TRP A 62 1.53 8.63 -4.96
CA TRP A 62 1.58 7.89 -6.21
C TRP A 62 0.17 7.55 -6.73
N LEU A 63 -0.73 7.14 -5.84
CA LEU A 63 -2.10 6.73 -6.17
C LEU A 63 -2.98 7.92 -6.53
N LYS A 64 -2.87 9.05 -5.81
CA LYS A 64 -3.64 10.28 -6.07
C LYS A 64 -3.57 10.75 -7.53
N ARG A 65 -2.39 10.67 -8.15
CA ARG A 65 -2.19 11.04 -9.57
C ARG A 65 -2.89 10.10 -10.55
N ARG A 66 -3.32 8.93 -10.09
CA ARG A 66 -3.95 7.84 -10.86
C ARG A 66 -5.43 7.62 -10.51
N SER A 67 -5.95 8.28 -9.48
CA SER A 67 -7.33 8.11 -8.99
C SER A 67 -8.36 9.06 -9.61
N GLY A 68 -7.99 9.80 -10.66
CA GLY A 68 -8.89 10.75 -11.32
C GLY A 68 -9.24 11.97 -10.46
N LYS A 69 -10.31 12.68 -10.85
CA LYS A 69 -10.76 13.89 -10.15
C LYS A 69 -11.54 13.53 -8.88
N LYS A 70 -11.47 14.41 -7.87
CA LYS A 70 -12.36 14.33 -6.71
C LYS A 70 -13.81 14.53 -7.15
N VAL A 71 -14.69 13.69 -6.64
CA VAL A 71 -16.15 13.75 -6.84
C VAL A 71 -16.83 13.63 -5.47
N PRO A 72 -18.10 14.03 -5.33
CA PRO A 72 -18.86 13.76 -4.11
C PRO A 72 -18.80 12.28 -3.74
N ALA A 73 -18.71 12.00 -2.43
CA ALA A 73 -18.70 10.63 -1.94
C ALA A 73 -19.99 9.92 -2.36
N ARG A 74 -19.86 8.67 -2.81
CA ARG A 74 -21.01 7.85 -3.20
C ARG A 74 -21.55 7.11 -1.99
N GLU A 75 -22.87 7.01 -1.92
CA GLU A 75 -23.57 6.16 -0.95
C GLU A 75 -23.30 4.67 -1.25
N PRO A 76 -22.64 3.93 -0.34
CA PRO A 76 -22.41 2.50 -0.52
C PRO A 76 -23.73 1.74 -0.67
N GLY A 77 -23.83 0.89 -1.69
CA GLY A 77 -25.03 0.10 -1.95
C GLY A 77 -26.15 0.83 -2.71
N ALA A 78 -25.97 2.08 -3.16
CA ALA A 78 -27.02 2.81 -3.89
C ALA A 78 -27.47 2.13 -5.20
N VAL A 79 -26.60 1.33 -5.84
CA VAL A 79 -26.91 0.64 -7.12
C VAL A 79 -27.26 -0.84 -6.91
N LEU A 80 -26.51 -1.54 -6.04
CA LEU A 80 -26.61 -3.00 -5.87
C LEU A 80 -27.30 -3.43 -4.56
N GLY A 81 -27.75 -2.47 -3.75
CA GLY A 81 -28.25 -2.73 -2.39
C GLY A 81 -27.13 -2.97 -1.37
N LYS A 82 -27.48 -2.92 -0.09
CA LYS A 82 -26.62 -3.32 1.04
C LYS A 82 -27.01 -4.74 1.45
N LEU A 83 -26.04 -5.64 1.58
CA LEU A 83 -26.30 -7.03 1.96
C LEU A 83 -26.26 -7.22 3.49
N GLU A 84 -25.20 -6.74 4.13
CA GLU A 84 -24.96 -6.79 5.57
C GLU A 84 -23.89 -5.75 5.94
N ASP A 85 -23.77 -5.41 7.22
CA ASP A 85 -22.73 -4.51 7.69
C ASP A 85 -21.34 -5.16 7.63
N ALA A 86 -20.31 -4.36 7.32
CA ALA A 86 -18.93 -4.78 7.46
C ALA A 86 -18.63 -5.24 8.91
N PRO A 87 -17.79 -6.28 9.13
CA PRO A 87 -16.88 -6.89 8.16
C PRO A 87 -17.48 -8.08 7.39
N GLY A 88 -18.80 -8.27 7.47
CA GLY A 88 -19.50 -9.39 6.85
C GLY A 88 -19.34 -10.71 7.60
N ARG A 89 -20.06 -11.74 7.15
CA ARG A 89 -20.14 -13.05 7.79
C ARG A 89 -18.97 -13.97 7.45
N TYR A 90 -18.39 -13.86 6.26
CA TYR A 90 -17.35 -14.80 5.80
C TYR A 90 -16.05 -14.71 6.61
N VAL A 91 -15.63 -13.52 7.02
CA VAL A 91 -14.43 -13.36 7.86
C VAL A 91 -14.61 -13.95 9.27
N LYS A 92 -15.86 -14.17 9.71
CA LYS A 92 -16.20 -14.69 11.03
C LYS A 92 -16.27 -16.22 11.06
N VAL A 93 -16.22 -16.88 9.90
CA VAL A 93 -16.25 -18.34 9.80
C VAL A 93 -14.97 -18.89 10.40
N ARG A 94 -15.10 -19.78 11.40
CA ARG A 94 -13.96 -20.46 12.01
C ARG A 94 -13.73 -21.82 11.36
N PHE A 95 -12.46 -22.20 11.23
CA PHE A 95 -12.08 -23.49 10.67
C PHE A 95 -12.44 -24.66 11.60
N ASP A 96 -12.42 -24.44 12.92
CA ASP A 96 -12.72 -25.44 13.95
C ASP A 96 -14.22 -25.68 14.19
N GLN A 97 -15.09 -25.05 13.39
CA GLN A 97 -16.56 -25.16 13.50
C GLN A 97 -17.18 -25.79 12.24
N ARG A 98 -16.37 -26.48 11.42
CA ARG A 98 -16.82 -27.23 10.24
C ARG A 98 -16.90 -28.73 10.49
#